data_AF-A0A9J6FX72-F1
#
_entry.id   AF-A0A9J6FX72-F1
#
_cell.length_a   1.000
_cell.length_b   1.000
_cell.length_c   1.000
_cell.angle_alpha   90.00
_cell.angle_beta   90.00
_cell.angle_gamma   90.00
#
_symmetry.space_group_name_H-M   'P 1'
#
loop_
_entity.id
_entity.type
_entity.pdbx_description
1 polymer ?
#
loop_
_entity_poly.entity_id
_entity_poly.type
_entity_poly.pdbx_seq_one_letter_code
_entity_poly.pdbx_strand_id
1 'polypeptide(L)'
;MTELADFQREFRKEMKEIKASMTHMNKEFEDMRKDCADVKKANAALKASNEKLLQKMALLKIQLHENSLSVTAQEQYSRNKNIEVREIPHETTDNLEDTLSKVGGALGEPIQKDDVEICHRAPTRNTAEDCTQQNIVVTFSRRPFVTQSSRSHYNKVSTQSNTRPPFTHY
;
A
#
# COMPACT_ATOMS: atom_id res chain seq x y z
N MET A 1 -46.40 -18.30 77.73
CA MET A 1 -47.01 -18.71 76.44
C MET A 1 -46.85 -17.65 75.35
N THR A 2 -46.66 -16.38 75.67
CA THR A 2 -46.50 -15.27 74.71
C THR A 2 -45.15 -15.24 74.00
N GLU A 3 -44.02 -15.42 74.70
CA GLU A 3 -42.67 -15.38 74.09
C GLU A 3 -42.44 -16.41 72.98
N LEU A 4 -42.94 -17.65 73.16
CA LEU A 4 -42.81 -18.69 72.13
C LEU A 4 -43.60 -18.34 70.86
N ALA A 5 -44.77 -17.72 71.01
CA ALA A 5 -45.59 -17.28 69.89
C ALA A 5 -44.95 -16.10 69.15
N ASP A 6 -44.32 -15.18 69.88
CA ASP A 6 -43.59 -14.04 69.31
C ASP A 6 -42.34 -14.51 68.54
N PHE A 7 -41.55 -15.43 69.10
CA PHE A 7 -40.41 -16.04 68.42
C PHE A 7 -40.84 -16.75 67.13
N GLN A 8 -41.90 -17.56 67.18
CA GLN A 8 -42.43 -18.24 65.99
C GLN A 8 -42.88 -17.25 64.91
N ARG A 9 -43.41 -16.08 65.30
CA ARG A 9 -43.81 -15.03 64.37
C ARG A 9 -42.61 -14.37 63.70
N GLU A 10 -41.57 -14.02 64.47
CA GLU A 10 -40.35 -13.42 63.92
C GLU A 10 -39.59 -14.41 63.02
N PHE A 11 -39.44 -15.66 63.45
CA PHE A 11 -38.81 -16.70 62.63
C PHE A 11 -39.54 -16.89 61.29
N ARG A 12 -40.89 -16.88 61.29
CA ARG A 12 -41.68 -16.94 60.04
C ARG A 12 -41.48 -15.71 59.17
N LYS A 13 -41.23 -14.54 59.74
CA LYS A 13 -40.95 -13.30 59.00
C LYS A 13 -39.58 -13.39 58.33
N GLU A 14 -38.53 -13.76 59.06
CA GLU A 14 -37.19 -13.95 58.51
C GLU A 14 -37.17 -15.03 57.42
N MET A 15 -37.85 -16.16 57.63
CA MET A 15 -37.95 -17.21 56.62
C MET A 15 -38.65 -16.75 55.33
N LYS A 16 -39.61 -15.83 55.42
CA LYS A 16 -40.24 -15.22 54.23
C LYS A 16 -39.26 -14.29 53.51
N GLU A 17 -38.51 -13.48 54.24
CA GLU A 17 -37.50 -12.58 53.68
C GLU A 17 -36.35 -13.35 53.01
N ILE A 18 -35.84 -14.41 53.66
CA ILE A 18 -34.84 -15.32 53.08
C ILE A 18 -35.37 -15.96 51.81
N LYS A 19 -36.62 -16.45 51.82
CA LYS A 19 -37.24 -17.03 50.63
C LYS A 19 -37.34 -16.02 49.48
N ALA A 20 -37.73 -14.79 49.78
CA ALA A 20 -37.78 -13.71 48.78
C ALA A 20 -36.40 -13.42 48.19
N SER A 21 -35.37 -13.27 49.04
CA SER A 21 -33.98 -13.08 48.61
C SER A 21 -33.46 -14.24 47.76
N MET A 22 -33.78 -15.48 48.14
CA MET A 22 -33.40 -16.67 47.36
C MET A 22 -34.09 -16.72 46.00
N THR A 23 -35.37 -16.35 45.92
CA THR A 23 -36.07 -16.26 44.62
C THR A 23 -35.50 -15.16 43.72
N HIS A 24 -35.14 -14.02 44.30
CA HIS A 24 -34.49 -12.94 43.57
C HIS A 24 -33.11 -13.35 43.06
N MET A 25 -32.28 -13.95 43.92
CA MET A 25 -30.96 -14.44 43.58
C MET A 25 -31.01 -15.50 42.46
N ASN A 26 -31.96 -16.43 42.52
CA ASN A 26 -32.16 -17.40 41.44
C ASN A 26 -32.48 -16.73 40.11
N LYS A 27 -33.32 -15.68 40.12
CA LYS A 27 -33.63 -14.93 38.90
C LYS A 27 -32.38 -14.25 38.34
N GLU A 28 -31.60 -13.56 39.16
CA GLU A 28 -30.35 -12.92 38.73
C GLU A 28 -29.34 -13.94 38.19
N PHE A 29 -29.28 -15.15 38.77
CA PHE A 29 -28.44 -16.22 38.25
C PHE A 29 -28.89 -16.73 36.88
N GLU A 30 -30.20 -16.84 36.63
CA GLU A 30 -30.72 -17.20 35.31
C GLU A 30 -30.44 -16.12 34.27
N ASP A 31 -30.66 -14.85 34.63
CA ASP A 31 -30.37 -13.71 33.76
C ASP A 31 -28.86 -13.66 33.43
N MET A 32 -27.98 -13.83 34.42
CA MET A 32 -26.53 -13.89 34.22
C MET A 32 -26.11 -15.08 33.34
N ARG A 33 -26.76 -16.24 33.49
CA ARG A 33 -26.50 -17.41 32.65
C ARG A 33 -26.84 -17.13 31.20
N LYS A 34 -27.97 -16.44 30.96
CA LYS A 34 -28.40 -16.03 29.62
C LYS A 34 -27.40 -15.04 29.01
N ASP A 35 -26.99 -14.02 29.74
CA ASP A 35 -26.00 -13.05 29.27
C ASP A 35 -24.67 -13.72 28.93
N CYS A 36 -24.23 -14.67 29.76
CA CYS A 36 -23.02 -15.46 29.46
C CYS A 36 -23.14 -16.27 28.18
N ALA A 37 -24.32 -16.83 27.88
CA ALA A 37 -24.56 -17.57 26.65
C ALA A 37 -24.52 -16.64 25.43
N ASP A 38 -25.14 -15.46 25.54
CA ASP A 38 -25.17 -14.45 24.47
C ASP A 38 -23.77 -13.90 24.17
N VAL A 39 -22.98 -13.57 25.21
CA VAL A 39 -21.59 -13.14 25.06
C VAL A 39 -20.74 -14.22 24.40
N LYS A 40 -20.91 -15.50 24.77
CA LYS A 40 -20.20 -16.62 24.14
C LYS A 40 -20.54 -16.71 22.64
N LYS A 41 -21.81 -16.58 22.29
CA LYS A 41 -22.27 -16.61 20.89
C LYS A 41 -21.72 -15.43 20.08
N ALA A 42 -21.77 -14.22 20.63
CA ALA A 42 -21.23 -13.03 20.01
C ALA A 42 -19.71 -13.15 19.79
N ASN A 43 -18.98 -13.63 20.79
CA ASN A 43 -17.53 -13.86 20.69
C ASN A 43 -17.18 -14.90 19.62
N ALA A 44 -17.94 -15.99 19.50
CA ALA A 44 -17.73 -16.98 18.45
C ALA A 44 -17.95 -16.37 17.04
N ALA A 45 -19.01 -15.58 16.87
CA ALA A 45 -19.30 -14.90 15.62
C ALA A 45 -18.21 -13.87 15.26
N LEU A 46 -17.76 -13.07 16.23
CA LEU A 46 -16.67 -12.10 16.06
C LEU A 46 -15.36 -12.77 15.65
N LYS A 47 -14.99 -13.88 16.30
CA LYS A 47 -13.79 -14.65 15.93
C LYS A 47 -13.86 -15.16 14.49
N ALA A 48 -15.00 -15.72 14.09
CA ALA A 48 -15.20 -16.19 12.72
C ALA A 48 -15.13 -15.04 11.69
N SER A 49 -15.66 -13.86 12.03
CA SER A 49 -15.57 -12.68 11.16
C SER A 49 -14.13 -12.17 11.02
N ASN A 50 -13.39 -12.11 12.14
CA ASN A 50 -11.99 -11.69 12.14
C ASN A 50 -11.11 -12.63 11.30
N GLU A 51 -11.32 -13.95 11.39
CA GLU A 51 -10.58 -14.91 10.58
C GLU A 51 -10.84 -14.70 9.08
N LYS A 52 -12.11 -14.53 8.68
CA LYS A 52 -12.47 -14.20 7.30
C LYS A 52 -11.84 -12.89 6.82
N LEU A 53 -11.77 -11.89 7.69
CA LEU A 53 -11.17 -10.60 7.36
C LEU A 53 -9.65 -10.72 7.18
N LEU A 54 -8.97 -11.49 8.03
CA LEU A 54 -7.53 -11.76 7.89
C LEU A 54 -7.21 -12.50 6.59
N GLN A 55 -8.03 -13.49 6.21
CA GLN A 55 -7.88 -14.20 4.93
C GLN A 55 -8.04 -13.25 3.75
N LYS A 56 -9.09 -12.40 3.75
CA LYS A 56 -9.29 -11.39 2.70
C LYS A 56 -8.11 -10.41 2.61
N MET A 57 -7.62 -9.94 3.76
CA MET A 57 -6.48 -9.03 3.82
C MET A 57 -5.22 -9.67 3.22
N ALA A 58 -4.95 -10.95 3.50
CA ALA A 58 -3.83 -11.67 2.92
C ALA A 58 -3.95 -11.76 1.39
N LEU A 59 -5.13 -12.13 0.88
CA LEU A 59 -5.39 -12.20 -0.56
C LEU A 59 -5.22 -10.84 -1.25
N LEU A 60 -5.78 -9.78 -0.67
CA LEU A 60 -5.67 -8.41 -1.19
C LEU A 60 -4.21 -7.95 -1.28
N LYS A 61 -3.37 -8.29 -0.29
CA LYS A 61 -1.94 -7.96 -0.32
C LYS A 61 -1.21 -8.66 -1.45
N ILE A 62 -1.52 -9.93 -1.71
CA ILE A 62 -0.94 -10.69 -2.82
C ILE A 62 -1.32 -10.04 -4.15
N GLN A 63 -2.63 -9.79 -4.36
CA GLN A 63 -3.11 -9.15 -5.58
C GLN A 63 -2.51 -7.76 -5.80
N LEU A 64 -2.37 -6.97 -4.74
CA LEU A 64 -1.75 -5.65 -4.83
C LEU A 64 -0.28 -5.75 -5.23
N HIS A 65 0.45 -6.73 -4.69
CA HIS A 65 1.83 -6.98 -5.08
C HIS A 65 1.95 -7.42 -6.54
N GLU A 66 1.12 -8.37 -6.99
CA GLU A 66 1.09 -8.84 -8.39
C GLU A 66 0.77 -7.70 -9.36
N ASN A 67 -0.23 -6.88 -9.04
CA ASN A 67 -0.58 -5.71 -9.83
C ASN A 67 0.59 -4.71 -9.89
N SER A 68 1.27 -4.47 -8.78
CA SER A 68 2.44 -3.59 -8.75
C SER A 68 3.57 -4.10 -9.65
N LEU A 69 3.80 -5.42 -9.67
CA LEU A 69 4.79 -6.04 -10.56
C LEU A 69 4.37 -5.92 -12.03
N SER A 70 3.09 -6.16 -12.33
CA SER A 70 2.55 -6.03 -13.69
C SER A 70 2.67 -4.61 -14.22
N VAL A 71 2.31 -3.60 -13.43
CA VAL A 71 2.45 -2.18 -13.80
C VAL A 71 3.92 -1.85 -14.05
N THR A 72 4.81 -2.28 -13.16
CA THR A 72 6.26 -2.06 -13.32
C THR A 72 6.75 -2.70 -14.63
N ALA A 73 6.35 -3.95 -14.92
CA ALA A 73 6.74 -4.62 -16.15
C ALA A 73 6.23 -3.90 -17.41
N GLN A 74 4.99 -3.40 -17.39
CA GLN A 74 4.41 -2.62 -18.47
C GLN A 74 5.12 -1.28 -18.67
N GLU A 75 5.44 -0.57 -17.59
CA GLU A 75 6.23 0.67 -17.65
C GLU A 75 7.62 0.42 -18.23
N GLN A 76 8.31 -0.64 -17.78
CA GLN A 76 9.62 -1.00 -18.31
C GLN A 76 9.54 -1.39 -19.79
N TYR A 77 8.49 -2.12 -20.18
CA TYR A 77 8.26 -2.47 -21.58
C TYR A 77 8.05 -1.22 -22.45
N SER A 78 7.26 -0.27 -21.97
CA SER A 78 7.02 1.02 -22.64
C SER A 78 8.32 1.84 -22.75
N ARG A 79 9.12 1.92 -21.68
CA ARG A 79 10.40 2.65 -21.65
C ARG A 79 11.53 1.95 -22.41
N ASN A 80 11.39 0.68 -22.80
CA ASN A 80 12.48 -0.05 -23.46
C ASN A 80 12.82 0.51 -24.86
N LYS A 81 11.95 1.33 -25.45
CA LYS A 81 12.23 2.06 -26.70
C LYS A 81 12.64 3.51 -26.46
N ASN A 82 12.68 3.94 -25.21
CA ASN A 82 12.96 5.33 -24.85
C ASN A 82 14.43 5.48 -24.49
N ILE A 83 15.06 6.53 -25.00
CA ILE A 83 16.38 6.98 -24.57
C ILE A 83 16.24 8.39 -23.99
N GLU A 84 16.87 8.61 -22.84
CA GLU A 84 16.98 9.92 -22.23
C GLU A 84 18.38 10.49 -22.53
N VAL A 85 18.43 11.61 -23.25
CA VAL A 85 19.66 12.37 -23.48
C VAL A 85 19.68 13.52 -22.48
N ARG A 86 20.69 13.57 -21.62
CA ARG A 86 20.79 14.51 -20.51
C ARG A 86 21.63 15.73 -20.86
N GLU A 87 21.40 16.82 -20.12
CA GLU A 87 22.24 18.02 -20.13
C GLU A 87 22.33 18.72 -21.50
N ILE A 88 21.27 18.60 -22.32
CA ILE A 88 21.21 19.28 -23.61
C ILE A 88 20.76 20.73 -23.40
N PRO A 89 21.55 21.72 -23.83
CA PRO A 89 21.17 23.13 -23.77
C PRO A 89 19.80 23.37 -24.41
N HIS A 90 19.02 24.25 -23.79
CA HIS A 90 17.70 24.63 -24.27
C HIS A 90 17.75 26.01 -24.94
N GLU A 91 17.40 26.03 -26.23
CA GLU A 91 17.16 27.25 -26.98
C GLU A 91 15.68 27.30 -27.39
N THR A 92 15.07 28.49 -27.38
CA THR A 92 13.64 28.69 -27.69
C THR A 92 13.24 28.27 -29.11
N THR A 93 14.20 28.13 -30.02
CA THR A 93 13.99 27.73 -31.42
C THR A 93 14.66 26.39 -31.75
N ASP A 94 14.95 25.57 -30.74
CA ASP A 94 15.69 24.33 -30.93
C ASP A 94 14.88 23.28 -31.71
N ASN A 95 15.51 22.71 -32.74
CA ASN A 95 15.01 21.54 -33.43
C ASN A 95 15.61 20.28 -32.81
N LEU A 96 14.81 19.58 -32.01
CA LEU A 96 15.26 18.40 -31.29
C LEU A 96 15.79 17.29 -32.21
N GLU A 97 15.23 17.13 -33.42
CA GLU A 97 15.68 16.12 -34.38
C GLU A 97 17.09 16.41 -34.91
N ASP A 98 17.41 17.68 -35.18
CA ASP A 98 18.73 18.11 -35.63
C ASP A 98 19.76 17.94 -34.51
N THR A 99 19.38 18.29 -33.28
CA THR A 99 20.21 18.11 -32.10
C THR A 99 20.50 16.63 -31.84
N LEU A 100 19.51 15.74 -31.99
CA LEU A 100 19.73 14.30 -31.92
C LEU A 100 20.62 13.77 -33.04
N SER A 101 20.45 14.26 -34.26
CA SER A 101 21.29 13.87 -35.40
C SER A 101 22.76 14.22 -35.17
N LYS A 102 23.03 15.41 -34.59
CA LYS A 102 24.38 15.84 -34.19
C LYS A 102 24.96 14.94 -33.09
N VAL A 103 24.16 14.62 -32.07
CA VAL A 103 24.58 13.72 -30.98
C VAL A 103 24.89 12.31 -31.51
N GLY A 104 24.01 11.75 -32.33
CA GLY A 104 24.22 10.45 -32.96
C GLY A 104 25.48 10.43 -33.84
N GLY A 105 25.66 11.46 -34.66
CA GLY A 105 26.87 11.63 -35.46
C GLY A 105 28.16 11.72 -34.63
N ALA A 106 28.13 12.43 -33.51
CA ALA A 106 29.27 12.51 -32.58
C ALA A 106 29.59 11.17 -31.89
N LEU A 107 28.58 10.31 -31.71
CA LEU A 107 28.73 8.96 -31.14
C LEU A 107 29.07 7.89 -32.19
N GLY A 108 29.08 8.25 -33.49
CA GLY A 108 29.32 7.32 -34.59
C GLY A 108 28.10 6.47 -34.99
N GLU A 109 26.92 6.79 -34.44
CA GLU A 109 25.65 6.10 -34.69
C GLU A 109 24.65 7.11 -35.25
N PRO A 110 24.62 7.35 -36.58
CA PRO A 110 23.78 8.38 -37.18
C PRO A 110 22.30 8.02 -37.00
N ILE A 111 21.56 8.89 -36.30
CA ILE A 111 20.12 8.75 -36.05
C ILE A 111 19.38 9.41 -37.21
N GLN A 112 18.48 8.68 -37.88
CA GLN A 112 17.62 9.24 -38.91
C GLN A 112 16.27 9.68 -38.33
N LYS A 113 15.59 10.59 -39.02
CA LYS A 113 14.27 11.07 -38.62
C LYS A 113 13.23 9.93 -38.53
N ASP A 114 13.29 8.97 -39.46
CA ASP A 114 12.38 7.82 -39.49
C ASP A 114 12.59 6.83 -38.33
N ASP A 115 13.74 6.90 -37.64
CA ASP A 115 14.02 6.08 -36.47
C ASP A 115 13.29 6.59 -35.22
N VAL A 116 12.81 7.83 -35.22
CA VAL A 116 12.20 8.51 -34.06
C VAL A 116 10.68 8.59 -34.23
N GLU A 117 9.94 8.03 -33.27
CA GLU A 117 8.47 8.16 -33.21
C GLU A 117 8.06 9.44 -32.46
N ILE A 118 8.68 9.69 -31.31
CA ILE A 118 8.32 10.80 -30.43
C ILE A 118 9.61 11.39 -29.87
N CYS A 119 9.72 12.72 -29.91
CA CYS A 119 10.82 13.45 -29.30
C CYS A 119 10.26 14.66 -28.55
N HIS A 120 10.58 14.78 -27.27
CA HIS A 120 10.15 15.90 -26.44
C HIS A 120 11.13 16.17 -25.31
N ARG A 121 11.11 17.38 -24.75
CA ARG A 121 11.85 17.70 -23.54
C ARG A 121 11.11 17.18 -22.31
N ALA A 122 11.86 16.59 -21.38
CA ALA A 122 11.32 16.16 -20.10
C ALA A 122 10.95 17.39 -19.26
N PRO A 123 9.75 17.42 -18.66
CA PRO A 123 9.36 18.51 -17.77
C PRO A 123 10.28 18.56 -16.54
N THR A 124 10.95 19.70 -16.32
CA THR A 124 11.79 19.92 -15.14
C THR A 124 10.97 20.41 -13.96
N ARG A 125 11.24 19.87 -12.76
CA ARG A 125 10.54 20.25 -11.51
C ARG A 125 10.94 21.63 -10.99
N ASN A 126 12.08 22.16 -11.44
CA ASN A 126 12.55 23.48 -11.08
C ASN A 126 12.03 24.50 -12.09
N THR A 127 11.07 25.31 -11.66
CA THR A 127 10.53 26.49 -12.34
C THR A 127 11.43 27.71 -12.12
N ALA A 128 12.75 27.52 -12.11
CA ALA A 128 13.65 28.65 -12.19
C ALA A 128 13.74 29.02 -13.68
N GLU A 129 13.59 30.30 -13.98
CA GLU A 129 13.71 30.90 -15.32
C GLU A 129 15.10 30.64 -15.97
N ASP A 130 16.01 29.97 -15.25
CA ASP A 130 17.40 29.65 -15.59
C ASP A 130 17.68 28.16 -15.88
N CYS A 131 16.69 27.34 -16.23
CA CYS A 131 16.95 25.96 -16.66
C CYS A 131 17.48 25.94 -18.11
N THR A 132 18.73 26.36 -18.29
CA THR A 132 19.42 26.39 -19.59
C THR A 132 19.69 24.99 -20.18
N GLN A 133 19.43 23.92 -19.41
CA GLN A 133 19.60 22.54 -19.83
C GLN A 133 18.38 21.71 -19.41
N GLN A 134 17.85 20.94 -20.34
CA GLN A 134 16.73 20.02 -20.11
C GLN A 134 16.99 18.70 -20.80
N ASN A 135 16.52 17.61 -20.19
CA ASN A 135 16.66 16.28 -20.78
C ASN A 135 15.73 16.15 -21.99
N ILE A 136 16.18 15.45 -23.01
CA ILE A 136 15.37 15.07 -24.17
C ILE A 136 15.00 13.60 -24.01
N VAL A 137 13.71 13.29 -24.10
CA VAL A 137 13.19 11.93 -24.13
C VAL A 137 12.80 11.61 -25.56
N VAL A 138 13.42 10.55 -26.09
CA VAL A 138 13.22 10.09 -27.46
C VAL A 138 12.67 8.68 -27.43
N THR A 139 11.56 8.43 -28.10
CA THR A 139 11.01 7.11 -28.35
C THR A 139 11.35 6.69 -29.78
N PHE A 140 12.03 5.56 -29.92
CA PHE A 140 12.42 5.03 -31.23
C PHE A 140 11.38 4.06 -31.80
N SER A 141 11.21 4.10 -33.12
CA SER A 141 10.34 3.20 -33.89
C SER A 141 10.66 1.73 -33.63
N ARG A 142 11.96 1.44 -33.56
CA ARG A 142 12.50 0.11 -33.32
C ARG A 142 13.26 0.10 -31.99
N ARG A 143 13.34 -1.08 -31.37
CA ARG A 143 14.19 -1.22 -30.17
C ARG A 143 15.64 -0.94 -30.57
N PRO A 144 16.31 0.06 -29.97
CA PRO A 144 17.71 0.32 -30.27
C PRO A 144 18.53 -0.92 -29.87
N PHE A 145 19.48 -1.29 -30.72
CA PHE A 145 20.34 -2.45 -30.50
C PHE A 145 21.34 -2.12 -29.39
N VAL A 146 20.95 -2.34 -28.13
CA VAL A 146 21.87 -2.18 -27.00
C VAL A 146 22.79 -3.40 -26.96
N THR A 147 24.05 -3.25 -27.37
CA THR A 147 25.10 -4.22 -27.09
C THR A 147 25.15 -4.46 -25.57
N GLN A 148 25.12 -5.73 -25.15
CA GLN A 148 24.99 -6.14 -23.74
C GLN A 148 26.05 -5.54 -22.80
N SER A 149 27.16 -5.01 -23.33
CA SER A 149 28.25 -4.38 -22.59
C SER A 149 27.81 -3.15 -21.76
N SER A 150 26.83 -2.37 -22.26
CA SER A 150 26.39 -1.12 -21.62
C SER A 150 25.36 -1.31 -20.51
N ARG A 151 24.70 -2.48 -20.44
CA ARG A 151 23.67 -2.78 -19.42
C ARG A 151 24.23 -3.09 -18.03
N SER A 152 25.47 -3.58 -17.94
CA SER A 152 26.07 -4.00 -16.66
C SER A 152 26.45 -2.83 -15.75
N HIS A 153 26.72 -1.64 -16.32
CA HIS A 153 27.21 -0.49 -15.57
C HIS A 153 26.10 0.32 -14.87
N TYR A 154 24.89 0.38 -15.44
CA TYR A 154 23.80 1.19 -14.85
C TYR A 154 23.03 0.48 -13.71
N ASN A 155 22.98 -0.85 -13.69
CA ASN A 155 22.25 -1.60 -12.65
C ASN A 155 22.99 -1.66 -11.30
N LYS A 156 24.26 -1.24 -11.23
CA LYS A 156 25.00 -1.16 -9.96
C LYS A 156 24.73 0.13 -9.16
N VAL A 157 24.16 1.17 -9.79
CA VAL A 157 23.98 2.48 -9.15
C VAL A 157 22.59 2.63 -8.51
N SER A 158 21.57 1.88 -8.93
CA SER A 158 20.19 2.03 -8.40
C SER A 158 19.85 1.18 -7.18
N THR A 159 20.74 0.28 -6.73
CA THR A 159 20.51 -0.58 -5.55
C THR A 159 20.99 0.01 -4.22
N GLN A 160 21.55 1.23 -4.20
CA GLN A 160 21.91 1.94 -2.97
C GLN A 160 21.07 3.22 -2.81
N SER A 161 19.82 3.11 -2.38
CA SER A 161 19.09 4.16 -1.63
C SER A 161 17.62 3.80 -1.42
N ASN A 162 17.33 2.66 -0.77
CA ASN A 162 16.00 2.51 -0.18
C ASN A 162 15.99 1.61 1.07
N THR A 163 16.80 1.97 2.06
CA THR A 163 16.58 1.53 3.44
C THR A 163 15.74 2.60 4.15
N ARG A 164 14.41 2.41 4.17
CA ARG A 164 13.55 3.13 5.13
C ARG A 164 13.95 2.70 6.55
N PRO A 165 14.12 3.63 7.50
CA PRO A 165 14.33 3.26 8.89
C PRO A 165 13.06 2.62 9.47
N PRO A 166 13.19 1.66 10.41
CA PRO A 166 12.04 1.04 11.06
C PRO A 166 11.29 2.07 11.92
N PHE A 167 9.96 2.03 11.83
CA PHE A 167 9.06 2.81 12.68
C PHE A 167 9.29 2.41 14.15
N THR A 168 9.71 3.36 14.97
CA THR A 168 9.69 3.25 16.44
C THR A 168 8.29 3.57 16.93
N HIS A 169 7.61 2.59 17.53
CA HIS A 169 6.41 2.81 18.31
C HIS A 169 6.81 3.38 19.69
N TYR A 170 6.17 4.47 20.08
CA TYR A 170 5.99 4.87 21.48
C TYR A 170 4.76 4.16 22.05
#